data_AF-A0A1F6MQW3-F1
#
_entry.id   AF-A0A1F6MQW3-F1
#
_cell.length_a   1.000
_cell.length_b   1.000
_cell.length_c   1.000
_cell.angle_alpha   90.00
_cell.angle_beta   90.00
_cell.angle_gamma   90.00
#
_symmetry.space_group_name_H-M   'P 1'
#
loop_
_entity.id
_entity.type
_entity.pdbx_description
1 polymer ?
#
loop_
_entity_poly.entity_id
_entity_poly.type
_entity_poly.pdbx_seq_one_letter_code
_entity_poly.pdbx_strand_id
1 'polypeptide(L)'
;MLNINILILSFMKLRRIFLYITNNEEVSRHEEGFDIAFFIINTAALIFGIAMFIFYNEPQWIPILVIEYTWALDNMRHNRP
;
A
#
# COMPACT_ATOMS: atom_id res chain seq x y z
N MET A 1 -33.92 -25.07 23.26
CA MET A 1 -34.00 -24.06 22.17
C MET A 1 -32.59 -23.58 21.86
N LEU A 2 -32.06 -23.94 20.69
CA LEU A 2 -30.75 -23.46 20.24
C LEU A 2 -30.87 -21.95 19.94
N ASN A 3 -30.03 -21.13 20.57
CA ASN A 3 -30.10 -19.68 20.42
C ASN A 3 -29.49 -19.30 19.06
N ILE A 4 -30.35 -19.08 18.06
CA ILE A 4 -29.99 -18.73 16.67
C ILE A 4 -28.98 -17.57 16.61
N ASN A 5 -29.05 -16.62 17.54
CA ASN A 5 -28.11 -15.50 17.62
C ASN A 5 -26.67 -15.95 17.87
N ILE A 6 -26.44 -17.00 18.67
CA ILE A 6 -25.11 -17.54 18.96
C ILE A 6 -24.52 -18.19 17.69
N LEU A 7 -25.37 -18.86 16.91
CA LEU A 7 -24.96 -19.53 15.67
C LEU A 7 -24.58 -18.51 14.59
N ILE A 8 -25.35 -17.42 14.46
CA ILE A 8 -25.06 -16.29 13.57
C ILE A 8 -23.73 -15.60 13.97
N LEU A 9 -23.53 -15.35 15.27
CA LEU A 9 -22.27 -14.79 15.80
C LEU A 9 -21.05 -15.68 15.49
N SER A 10 -21.21 -17.00 15.62
CA SER A 10 -20.15 -17.97 15.28
C SER A 10 -19.83 -17.94 13.77
N PHE A 11 -20.85 -17.87 12.92
CA PHE A 11 -20.70 -17.82 11.47
C PHE A 11 -20.01 -16.53 11.00
N MET A 12 -20.36 -15.39 11.59
CA MET A 12 -19.69 -14.10 11.30
C MET A 12 -18.21 -14.10 11.71
N LYS A 13 -17.86 -14.75 12.82
CA LYS A 13 -16.46 -14.92 13.25
C LYS A 13 -15.67 -15.81 12.29
N LEU A 14 -16.26 -16.94 11.86
CA LEU A 14 -15.66 -17.84 10.87
C LEU A 14 -15.44 -17.12 9.53
N ARG A 15 -16.45 -16.41 9.02
CA ARG A 15 -16.32 -15.62 7.78
C ARG A 15 -15.16 -14.64 7.86
N ARG A 16 -15.01 -13.92 8.97
CA ARG A 16 -13.89 -12.97 9.16
C ARG A 16 -12.53 -13.68 9.16
N ILE A 17 -12.42 -14.85 9.78
CA ILE A 17 -11.19 -15.66 9.78
C ILE A 17 -10.87 -16.16 8.36
N PHE A 18 -11.88 -16.59 7.59
CA PHE A 18 -11.67 -16.99 6.20
C PHE A 18 -11.23 -15.83 5.33
N LEU A 19 -11.88 -14.66 5.42
CA LEU A 19 -11.48 -13.45 4.69
C LEU A 19 -10.05 -13.02 5.04
N TYR A 20 -9.69 -13.12 6.33
CA TYR A 20 -8.32 -12.92 6.78
C TYR A 20 -7.39 -13.92 6.10
N ILE A 21 -7.57 -15.23 6.29
CA ILE A 21 -6.66 -16.25 5.73
C ILE A 21 -6.54 -16.15 4.20
N THR A 22 -7.63 -15.86 3.48
CA THR A 22 -7.62 -15.74 2.02
C THR A 22 -7.20 -14.35 1.51
N ASN A 23 -6.91 -13.39 2.40
CA ASN A 23 -6.60 -12.01 2.06
C ASN A 23 -7.66 -11.33 1.16
N ASN A 24 -8.93 -11.70 1.33
CA ASN A 24 -10.09 -11.10 0.66
C ASN A 24 -10.73 -10.01 1.55
N GLU A 25 -9.90 -9.28 2.28
CA GLU A 25 -10.34 -8.13 3.06
C GLU A 25 -10.71 -6.98 2.12
N GLU A 26 -11.56 -6.05 2.57
CA GLU A 26 -12.01 -4.90 1.76
C GLU A 26 -10.84 -4.04 1.24
N VAL A 27 -9.71 -4.10 1.94
CA VAL A 27 -8.41 -3.61 1.48
C VAL A 27 -7.46 -4.80 1.53
N SER A 28 -6.83 -5.14 0.40
CA SER A 28 -5.86 -6.22 0.39
C SER A 28 -4.67 -5.83 1.25
N ARG A 29 -4.20 -6.71 2.14
CA ARG A 29 -3.00 -6.43 2.95
C ARG A 29 -1.74 -6.19 2.12
N HIS A 30 -1.76 -6.64 0.86
CA HIS A 30 -0.71 -6.35 -0.12
C HIS A 30 -0.72 -4.88 -0.56
N GLU A 31 -1.91 -4.27 -0.65
CA GLU A 31 -2.08 -2.86 -1.00
C GLU A 31 -1.62 -1.95 0.14
N GLU A 32 -2.00 -2.27 1.38
CA GLU A 32 -1.55 -1.52 2.56
C GLU A 32 -0.01 -1.54 2.69
N GLY A 33 0.60 -2.72 2.50
CA GLY A 33 2.05 -2.85 2.52
C GLY A 33 2.75 -2.09 1.38
N PHE A 34 2.14 -2.06 0.20
CA PHE A 34 2.66 -1.29 -0.93
C PHE A 34 2.53 0.20 -0.68
N ASP A 35 1.41 0.69 -0.13
CA ASP A 35 1.18 2.12 0.11
C ASP A 35 2.20 2.68 1.11
N ILE A 36 2.50 1.92 2.16
CA ILE A 36 3.55 2.27 3.14
C ILE A 36 4.92 2.31 2.46
N ALA A 37 5.28 1.28 1.67
CA ALA A 37 6.55 1.25 0.95
C ALA A 37 6.66 2.40 -0.07
N PHE A 38 5.58 2.69 -0.78
CA PHE A 38 5.46 3.80 -1.73
C PHE A 38 5.72 5.14 -1.05
N PHE A 39 5.10 5.37 0.11
CA PHE A 39 5.30 6.58 0.89
C PHE A 39 6.76 6.74 1.34
N ILE A 40 7.37 5.67 1.84
CA ILE A 40 8.76 5.68 2.32
C ILE A 40 9.73 5.98 1.18
N ILE A 41 9.59 5.30 0.04
CA ILE A 41 10.49 5.45 -1.11
C ILE A 41 10.39 6.87 -1.69
N ASN A 42 9.17 7.39 -1.86
CA ASN A 42 8.97 8.75 -2.36
C ASN A 42 9.53 9.81 -1.40
N THR A 43 9.32 9.64 -0.09
CA THR A 43 9.86 10.56 0.92
C THR A 43 11.39 10.53 0.91
N ALA A 44 12.01 9.35 0.85
CA ALA A 44 13.45 9.22 0.79
C ALA A 44 14.03 9.82 -0.50
N ALA A 45 13.39 9.59 -1.64
CA ALA A 45 13.78 10.17 -2.92
C ALA A 45 13.72 11.69 -2.89
N LEU A 46 12.65 12.27 -2.33
CA LEU A 46 12.50 13.72 -2.19
C LEU A 46 13.62 14.32 -1.32
N ILE A 47 13.86 13.74 -0.14
CA ILE A 47 14.92 14.21 0.77
C ILE A 47 16.29 14.12 0.10
N PHE A 48 16.58 13.00 -0.56
CA PHE A 48 17.84 12.81 -1.27
C PHE A 48 18.00 13.81 -2.42
N GLY A 49 16.94 14.07 -3.18
CA GLY A 49 16.97 15.06 -4.26
C GLY A 49 17.22 16.48 -3.77
N ILE A 50 16.56 16.89 -2.68
CA ILE A 50 16.80 18.18 -2.04
C ILE A 50 18.24 18.28 -1.54
N ALA A 51 18.74 17.25 -0.85
CA ALA A 51 20.12 17.23 -0.36
C ALA A 51 21.13 17.35 -1.50
N MET A 52 20.96 16.57 -2.57
CA MET A 52 21.84 16.63 -3.74
C MET A 52 21.78 17.98 -4.43
N PHE A 53 20.61 18.61 -4.53
CA PHE A 53 20.48 19.95 -5.09
C PHE A 53 21.27 20.98 -4.26
N ILE A 54 21.21 20.89 -2.93
CA ILE A 54 21.96 21.78 -2.03
C ILE A 54 23.48 21.58 -2.15
N PHE A 55 23.94 20.32 -2.23
CA PHE A 55 25.38 20.03 -2.24
C PHE A 55 26.05 20.25 -3.60
N TYR A 56 25.35 19.93 -4.69
CA TYR A 56 25.93 19.95 -6.03
C TYR A 56 25.45 21.13 -6.88
N ASN A 57 24.49 21.94 -6.39
CA ASN A 57 23.86 23.05 -7.12
C ASN A 57 23.28 22.65 -8.50
N GLU A 58 23.03 21.37 -8.71
CA GLU A 58 22.51 20.81 -9.96
C GLU A 58 21.25 20.00 -9.68
N PRO A 59 20.20 20.14 -10.52
CA PRO A 59 19.02 19.30 -10.42
C PRO A 59 19.38 17.87 -10.82
N GLN A 60 19.36 16.97 -9.83
CA GLN A 60 19.59 15.54 -10.06
C GLN A 60 18.31 14.86 -10.52
N TRP A 61 18.39 14.15 -11.65
CA TRP A 61 17.26 13.48 -12.27
C TRP A 61 16.85 12.19 -11.53
N ILE A 62 17.78 11.53 -10.84
CA ILE A 62 17.53 10.25 -10.16
C ILE A 62 16.36 10.32 -9.16
N PRO A 63 16.30 11.29 -8.22
CA PRO A 63 15.14 11.51 -7.36
C PRO A 63 13.80 11.62 -8.10
N ILE A 64 13.80 12.40 -9.19
CA ILE A 64 12.61 12.66 -10.01
C ILE A 64 12.15 11.37 -10.70
N LEU A 65 13.09 10.62 -11.28
CA LEU A 65 12.83 9.33 -11.93
C LEU A 65 12.28 8.29 -10.96
N VAL A 66 12.72 8.28 -9.70
CA VAL A 66 12.17 7.38 -8.67
C VAL A 66 10.71 7.73 -8.38
N ILE A 67 10.39 9.02 -8.22
CA ILE A 67 9.02 9.48 -7.98
C ILE A 67 8.12 9.12 -9.17
N GLU A 68 8.54 9.45 -10.40
CA GLU A 68 7.78 9.12 -11.62
C GLU A 68 7.56 7.62 -11.80
N TYR A 69 8.61 6.81 -11.61
CA TYR A 69 8.52 5.36 -11.72
C TYR A 69 7.56 4.77 -10.68
N THR A 70 7.61 5.26 -9.44
CA THR A 70 6.66 4.81 -8.41
C THR A 70 5.22 5.19 -8.79
N TRP A 71 4.99 6.40 -9.31
CA TRP A 71 3.65 6.85 -9.73
C TRP A 71 3.11 6.03 -10.91
N ALA A 72 3.96 5.66 -11.87
CA ALA A 72 3.60 4.76 -12.96
C ALA A 72 3.20 3.37 -12.44
N LEU A 73 3.94 2.82 -11.47
CA LEU A 73 3.62 1.55 -10.82
C LEU A 73 2.27 1.60 -10.08
N ASP A 74 1.99 2.71 -9.40
CA ASP A 74 0.72 2.90 -8.68
C ASP A 74 -0.48 2.99 -9.63
N ASN A 75 -0.34 3.72 -10.75
CA ASN A 75 -1.36 3.78 -11.80
C ASN A 75 -1.60 2.41 -12.46
N MET A 76 -0.56 1.60 -12.66
CA MET A 76 -0.71 0.23 -13.16
C MET A 76 -1.40 -0.70 -12.15
N ARG A 77 -1.38 -0.39 -10.85
CA ARG A 77 -2.11 -1.13 -9.81
C ARG A 77 -3.59 -0.77 -9.82
N HIS A 78 -3.91 0.52 -9.87
CA HIS A 78 -5.29 1.01 -9.88
C HIS A 78 -6.05 0.71 -11.17
N ASN A 79 -5.34 0.36 -12.26
CA ASN A 79 -5.94 -0.11 -13.52
C ASN A 79 -6.21 -1.63 -13.57
N ARG A 80 -6.05 -2.36 -12.46
CA ARG A 80 -6.45 -3.77 -12.37
C ARG A 80 -7.97 -3.81 -12.14
N PRO A 81 -8.76 -4.42 -13.04
CA PRO A 81 -10.22 -4.49 -12.90
C PRO A 81 -10.67 -5.34 -11.72
#